data_AF-A0A391P7C9-F1
#
_entry.id   AF-A0A391P7C9-F1
#
_cell.length_a   1.000
_cell.length_b   1.000
_cell.length_c   1.000
_cell.angle_alpha   90.00
_cell.angle_beta   90.00
_cell.angle_gamma   90.00
#
_symmetry.space_group_name_H-M   'P 1'
#
loop_
_entity.id
_entity.type
_entity.pdbx_description
1 polymer ?
#
loop_
_entity_poly.entity_id
_entity_poly.type
_entity_poly.pdbx_seq_one_letter_code
_entity_poly.pdbx_strand_id
1 'polypeptide(L)'
;TDIDLSGLDVSGCDFSDTNWTRVGVTDTTCTGISLANVTLGDTNALGLSDTVFQSAACVTGVDVSGLDLSGWCLDNVDLTGSNMRNCNLTGASLTDASLCNVDLRDTTGLSASHLTSAYSVTGANLSGHNMTGWDLHNVIFDCADLTSAVLTGANLSGVSFSRARMHQTLL
;
A
#
# COMPACT_ATOMS: atom_id res chain seq x y z
N THR A 1 10.25 24.74 1.91
CA THR A 1 10.05 25.53 0.69
C THR A 1 9.06 24.76 -0.14
N ASP A 2 8.05 25.39 -0.71
CA ASP A 2 7.18 24.72 -1.69
C ASP A 2 8.01 24.54 -2.96
N ILE A 3 8.38 23.29 -3.26
CA ILE A 3 9.12 22.95 -4.48
C ILE A 3 8.04 22.72 -5.54
N ASP A 4 8.16 23.40 -6.67
CA ASP A 4 7.25 23.20 -7.79
C ASP A 4 8.02 22.54 -8.94
N LEU A 5 7.63 21.30 -9.25
CA LEU A 5 8.14 20.52 -10.36
C LEU A 5 7.14 20.48 -11.53
N SER A 6 6.06 21.26 -11.46
CA SER A 6 4.97 21.19 -12.43
C SER A 6 5.48 21.46 -13.85
N GLY A 7 5.11 20.61 -14.80
CA GLY A 7 5.53 20.68 -16.20
C GLY A 7 6.99 20.30 -16.49
N LEU A 8 7.76 19.86 -15.49
CA LEU A 8 9.14 19.42 -15.68
C LEU A 8 9.23 17.94 -16.08
N ASP A 9 10.31 17.58 -16.77
CA ASP A 9 10.74 16.19 -16.92
C ASP A 9 11.82 15.88 -15.90
N VAL A 10 11.47 15.02 -14.94
CA VAL A 10 12.37 14.54 -13.88
C VAL A 10 12.63 13.04 -14.02
N SER A 11 12.49 12.51 -15.23
CA SER A 11 12.67 11.08 -15.49
C SER A 11 14.06 10.60 -15.09
N GLY A 12 14.10 9.45 -14.40
CA GLY A 12 15.33 8.85 -13.88
C GLY A 12 15.95 9.57 -12.67
N CYS A 13 15.31 10.62 -12.13
CA CYS A 13 15.77 11.26 -10.91
C CYS A 13 15.57 10.36 -9.68
N ASP A 14 16.51 10.47 -8.75
CA ASP A 14 16.41 9.85 -7.43
C ASP A 14 15.87 10.87 -6.42
N PHE A 15 14.67 10.60 -5.91
CA PHE A 15 14.02 11.38 -4.87
C PHE A 15 13.92 10.62 -3.56
N SER A 16 14.72 9.56 -3.39
CA SER A 16 14.70 8.77 -2.16
C SER A 16 14.99 9.66 -0.94
N ASP A 17 14.33 9.34 0.18
CA ASP A 17 14.47 10.03 1.46
C ASP A 17 14.07 11.52 1.43
N THR A 18 13.21 11.93 0.49
CA THR A 18 12.71 13.31 0.39
C THR A 18 11.29 13.48 0.92
N ASN A 19 10.92 14.71 1.27
CA ASN A 19 9.59 15.07 1.73
C ASN A 19 8.81 15.78 0.62
N TRP A 20 7.77 15.11 0.13
CA TRP A 20 6.92 15.55 -0.97
C TRP A 20 5.57 16.10 -0.51
N THR A 21 5.41 16.43 0.77
CA THR A 21 4.13 16.90 1.33
C THR A 21 3.57 18.17 0.70
N ARG A 22 4.41 18.98 0.04
CA ARG A 22 4.02 20.23 -0.62
C ARG A 22 4.75 20.44 -1.95
N VAL A 23 5.06 19.35 -2.63
CA VAL A 23 5.74 19.39 -3.94
C VAL A 23 4.71 19.38 -5.05
N GLY A 24 4.57 20.48 -5.79
CA GLY A 24 3.69 20.51 -6.97
C GLY A 24 4.28 19.62 -8.07
N VAL A 25 3.52 18.64 -8.57
CA VAL A 25 3.95 17.75 -9.67
C VAL A 25 2.91 17.65 -10.79
N THR A 26 2.12 18.70 -10.97
CA THR A 26 1.09 18.72 -12.02
C THR A 26 1.77 18.71 -13.39
N ASP A 27 1.33 17.84 -14.30
CA ASP A 27 1.92 17.66 -15.63
C ASP A 27 3.43 17.34 -15.63
N THR A 28 3.96 16.80 -14.53
CA THR A 28 5.38 16.40 -14.43
C THR A 28 5.59 15.01 -15.04
N THR A 29 6.65 14.85 -15.84
CA THR A 29 7.07 13.53 -16.34
C THR A 29 8.02 12.88 -15.33
N CYS A 30 7.58 11.76 -14.76
CA CYS A 30 8.23 11.10 -13.62
C CYS A 30 8.66 9.66 -13.93
N THR A 31 8.97 9.35 -15.19
CA THR A 31 9.26 7.96 -15.56
C THR A 31 10.60 7.49 -14.98
N GLY A 32 10.59 6.31 -14.35
CA GLY A 32 11.80 5.70 -13.79
C GLY A 32 12.38 6.41 -12.57
N ILE A 33 11.59 7.23 -11.86
CA ILE A 33 12.06 7.87 -10.61
C ILE A 33 12.15 6.86 -9.46
N SER A 34 12.99 7.16 -8.48
CA SER A 34 12.98 6.46 -7.18
C SER A 34 12.24 7.30 -6.14
N LEU A 35 11.22 6.72 -5.52
CA LEU A 35 10.47 7.31 -4.41
C LEU A 35 10.72 6.56 -3.09
N ALA A 36 11.86 5.89 -2.94
CA ALA A 36 12.13 5.11 -1.74
C ALA A 36 12.09 5.99 -0.47
N ASN A 37 11.34 5.58 0.55
CA ASN A 37 11.20 6.32 1.82
C ASN A 37 10.68 7.76 1.67
N VAL A 38 9.93 8.05 0.61
CA VAL A 38 9.34 9.38 0.41
C VAL A 38 8.08 9.54 1.25
N THR A 39 7.94 10.70 1.89
CA THR A 39 6.67 11.10 2.51
C THR A 39 5.82 11.87 1.50
N LEU A 40 4.67 11.32 1.13
CA LEU A 40 3.68 11.99 0.30
C LEU A 40 2.67 12.73 1.19
N GLY A 41 2.33 13.96 0.79
CA GLY A 41 1.18 14.69 1.35
C GLY A 41 -0.06 14.40 0.53
N ASP A 42 -1.12 15.19 0.73
CA ASP A 42 -2.37 15.13 -0.03
C ASP A 42 -2.08 15.01 -1.55
N THR A 43 -2.15 13.80 -2.09
CA THR A 43 -1.77 13.49 -3.48
C THR A 43 -2.64 14.24 -4.49
N ASN A 44 -3.89 14.53 -4.13
CA ASN A 44 -4.78 15.35 -4.94
C ASN A 44 -4.31 16.81 -5.00
N ALA A 45 -3.77 17.34 -3.90
CA ALA A 45 -3.15 18.67 -3.87
C ALA A 45 -1.81 18.73 -4.61
N LEU A 46 -1.11 17.59 -4.73
CA LEU A 46 0.17 17.47 -5.42
C LEU A 46 0.01 17.21 -6.93
N GLY A 47 -1.17 16.73 -7.37
CA GLY A 47 -1.39 16.26 -8.74
C GLY A 47 -0.78 14.88 -9.01
N LEU A 48 -0.48 14.11 -7.95
CA LEU A 48 0.03 12.75 -8.04
C LEU A 48 -1.10 11.80 -8.44
N SER A 49 -0.96 11.13 -9.58
CA SER A 49 -1.85 10.08 -10.06
C SER A 49 -1.28 8.68 -9.84
N ASP A 50 -2.13 7.67 -9.95
CA ASP A 50 -1.74 6.25 -10.02
C ASP A 50 -0.66 5.98 -11.07
N THR A 51 -0.76 6.66 -12.22
CA THR A 51 0.18 6.61 -13.34
C THR A 51 1.57 7.08 -12.96
N VAL A 52 1.70 8.13 -12.13
CA VAL A 52 3.02 8.53 -11.60
C VAL A 52 3.59 7.43 -10.72
N PHE A 53 2.76 6.87 -9.84
CA PHE A 53 3.14 5.82 -8.90
C PHE A 53 3.60 4.54 -9.61
N GLN A 54 2.92 4.15 -10.68
CA GLN A 54 3.32 3.01 -11.53
C GLN A 54 4.57 3.28 -12.36
N SER A 55 4.76 4.53 -12.81
CA SER A 55 5.89 4.89 -13.65
C SER A 55 7.21 4.98 -12.88
N ALA A 56 7.15 5.06 -11.54
CA ALA A 56 8.30 5.05 -10.67
C ALA A 56 8.98 3.66 -10.70
N ALA A 57 10.31 3.64 -10.82
CA ALA A 57 11.09 2.40 -10.84
C ALA A 57 11.20 1.75 -9.45
N CYS A 58 10.98 2.51 -8.37
CA CYS A 58 11.02 2.03 -7.00
C CYS A 58 10.09 2.84 -6.10
N VAL A 59 9.18 2.18 -5.38
CA VAL A 59 8.17 2.83 -4.52
C VAL A 59 8.10 2.21 -3.11
N THR A 60 9.24 1.75 -2.61
CA THR A 60 9.34 1.07 -1.31
C THR A 60 9.43 2.06 -0.15
N GLY A 61 8.92 1.68 1.03
CA GLY A 61 9.04 2.48 2.25
C GLY A 61 8.32 3.82 2.24
N VAL A 62 7.45 4.08 1.26
CA VAL A 62 6.75 5.37 1.14
C VAL A 62 5.73 5.56 2.26
N ASP A 63 5.56 6.79 2.70
CA ASP A 63 4.43 7.17 3.56
C ASP A 63 3.34 7.80 2.70
N VAL A 64 2.25 7.05 2.55
CA VAL A 64 1.01 7.44 1.86
C VAL A 64 -0.17 7.48 2.84
N SER A 65 0.10 7.54 4.15
CA SER A 65 -0.94 7.38 5.16
C SER A 65 -2.01 8.47 5.07
N GLY A 66 -3.27 8.06 5.21
CA GLY A 66 -4.44 8.93 5.14
C GLY A 66 -4.86 9.37 3.73
N LEU A 67 -4.17 8.91 2.68
CA LEU A 67 -4.51 9.28 1.32
C LEU A 67 -5.75 8.54 0.78
N ASP A 68 -6.48 9.22 -0.09
CA ASP A 68 -7.51 8.60 -0.90
C ASP A 68 -6.87 7.95 -2.13
N LEU A 69 -6.75 6.63 -2.10
CA LEU A 69 -6.23 5.80 -3.18
C LEU A 69 -7.37 5.07 -3.91
N SER A 70 -8.62 5.54 -3.76
CA SER A 70 -9.77 4.87 -4.37
C SER A 70 -9.67 4.86 -5.89
N GLY A 71 -9.92 3.69 -6.48
CA GLY A 71 -9.82 3.48 -7.93
C GLY A 71 -8.39 3.46 -8.50
N TRP A 72 -7.35 3.60 -7.67
CA TRP A 72 -5.97 3.58 -8.16
C TRP A 72 -5.59 2.19 -8.67
N CYS A 73 -4.89 2.13 -9.80
CA CYS A 73 -4.24 0.91 -10.22
C CYS A 73 -2.84 0.83 -9.58
N LEU A 74 -2.63 -0.10 -8.66
CA LEU A 74 -1.35 -0.37 -7.98
C LEU A 74 -0.83 -1.77 -8.32
N ASP A 75 -1.22 -2.30 -9.47
CA ASP A 75 -0.81 -3.62 -9.93
C ASP A 75 0.70 -3.69 -10.17
N ASN A 76 1.33 -4.78 -9.76
CA ASN A 76 2.77 -5.03 -9.88
C ASN A 76 3.67 -4.01 -9.17
N VAL A 77 3.11 -3.14 -8.31
CA VAL A 77 3.90 -2.14 -7.57
C VAL A 77 4.55 -2.79 -6.35
N ASP A 78 5.85 -2.52 -6.15
CA ASP A 78 6.53 -2.88 -4.91
C ASP A 78 6.32 -1.81 -3.84
N LEU A 79 5.39 -2.08 -2.93
CA LEU A 79 5.05 -1.23 -1.79
C LEU A 79 5.79 -1.67 -0.52
N THR A 80 6.81 -2.53 -0.60
CA THR A 80 7.46 -3.12 0.58
C THR A 80 7.84 -2.07 1.63
N GLY A 81 7.40 -2.29 2.87
CA GLY A 81 7.71 -1.42 4.02
C GLY A 81 6.95 -0.09 4.05
N SER A 82 6.01 0.14 3.14
CA SER A 82 5.27 1.40 3.07
C SER A 82 4.27 1.57 4.22
N ASN A 83 4.00 2.82 4.58
CA ASN A 83 2.94 3.19 5.51
C ASN A 83 1.68 3.57 4.73
N MET A 84 0.67 2.70 4.76
CA MET A 84 -0.64 2.88 4.12
C MET A 84 -1.76 3.03 5.16
N ARG A 85 -1.43 3.40 6.39
CA ARG A 85 -2.39 3.52 7.48
C ARG A 85 -3.47 4.56 7.14
N ASN A 86 -4.73 4.28 7.46
CA ASN A 86 -5.89 5.15 7.19
C ASN A 86 -6.17 5.46 5.70
N CYS A 87 -5.58 4.74 4.74
CA CYS A 87 -5.89 4.98 3.32
C CYS A 87 -7.30 4.49 2.94
N ASN A 88 -7.88 5.11 1.91
CA ASN A 88 -9.05 4.56 1.23
C ASN A 88 -8.62 3.78 -0.01
N LEU A 89 -8.83 2.46 0.01
CA LEU A 89 -8.50 1.52 -1.07
C LEU A 89 -9.76 1.08 -1.84
N THR A 90 -10.88 1.79 -1.70
CA THR A 90 -12.14 1.40 -2.36
C THR A 90 -11.96 1.36 -3.88
N GLY A 91 -12.09 0.17 -4.47
CA GLY A 91 -11.97 -0.03 -5.91
C GLY A 91 -10.53 0.09 -6.46
N ALA A 92 -9.52 0.19 -5.60
CA ALA A 92 -8.13 0.09 -6.04
C ALA A 92 -7.83 -1.33 -6.55
N SER A 93 -6.79 -1.47 -7.38
CA SER A 93 -6.27 -2.79 -7.79
C SER A 93 -4.87 -2.98 -7.20
N LEU A 94 -4.62 -4.14 -6.61
CA LEU A 94 -3.35 -4.53 -5.96
C LEU A 94 -2.86 -5.89 -6.50
N THR A 95 -3.21 -6.21 -7.74
CA THR A 95 -2.84 -7.49 -8.37
C THR A 95 -1.33 -7.57 -8.52
N ASP A 96 -0.74 -8.65 -8.03
CA ASP A 96 0.72 -8.88 -8.02
C ASP A 96 1.53 -7.78 -7.32
N ALA A 97 0.90 -6.93 -6.49
CA ALA A 97 1.61 -5.94 -5.68
C ALA A 97 2.37 -6.62 -4.52
N SER A 98 3.57 -6.15 -4.20
CA SER A 98 4.29 -6.58 -2.99
C SER A 98 3.88 -5.73 -1.80
N LEU A 99 3.11 -6.31 -0.88
CA LEU A 99 2.67 -5.70 0.37
C LEU A 99 3.51 -6.18 1.56
N CYS A 100 4.75 -6.58 1.32
CA CYS A 100 5.64 -7.08 2.36
C CYS A 100 5.92 -6.00 3.42
N ASN A 101 5.73 -6.32 4.71
CA ASN A 101 5.95 -5.39 5.82
C ASN A 101 5.18 -4.05 5.70
N VAL A 102 4.09 -4.00 4.94
CA VAL A 102 3.27 -2.78 4.79
C VAL A 102 2.39 -2.59 6.02
N ASP A 103 2.23 -1.34 6.46
CA ASP A 103 1.25 -0.98 7.46
C ASP A 103 -0.11 -0.66 6.83
N LEU A 104 -1.05 -1.60 6.90
CA LEU A 104 -2.41 -1.46 6.34
C LEU A 104 -3.45 -1.10 7.40
N ARG A 105 -3.04 -0.80 8.64
CA ARG A 105 -3.97 -0.53 9.74
C ARG A 105 -4.97 0.57 9.41
N ASP A 106 -6.21 0.38 9.85
CA ASP A 106 -7.29 1.36 9.69
C ASP A 106 -7.57 1.77 8.24
N THR A 107 -7.14 0.98 7.26
CA THR A 107 -7.54 1.19 5.86
C THR A 107 -9.03 0.91 5.67
N THR A 108 -9.62 1.63 4.72
CA THR A 108 -11.00 1.39 4.26
C THR A 108 -10.98 0.85 2.84
N GLY A 109 -12.01 0.09 2.45
CA GLY A 109 -12.09 -0.48 1.09
C GLY A 109 -11.18 -1.69 0.83
N LEU A 110 -10.27 -2.04 1.75
CA LEU A 110 -9.52 -3.30 1.70
C LEU A 110 -10.48 -4.49 1.73
N SER A 111 -10.16 -5.54 0.98
CA SER A 111 -11.02 -6.72 0.81
C SER A 111 -10.17 -7.98 0.63
N ALA A 112 -10.84 -9.14 0.70
CA ALA A 112 -10.21 -10.43 0.47
C ALA A 112 -9.47 -10.49 -0.89
N SER A 113 -10.08 -9.93 -1.94
CA SER A 113 -9.49 -9.95 -3.29
C SER A 113 -8.13 -9.29 -3.33
N HIS A 114 -7.95 -8.15 -2.66
CA HIS A 114 -6.67 -7.44 -2.58
C HIS A 114 -5.56 -8.30 -1.97
N LEU A 115 -5.88 -9.10 -0.94
CA LEU A 115 -4.88 -9.95 -0.27
C LEU A 115 -4.63 -11.25 -1.03
N THR A 116 -5.65 -11.82 -1.68
CA THR A 116 -5.51 -13.04 -2.49
C THR A 116 -4.83 -12.80 -3.83
N SER A 117 -4.94 -11.59 -4.40
CA SER A 117 -4.29 -11.23 -5.66
C SER A 117 -2.93 -10.58 -5.47
N ALA A 118 -2.56 -10.16 -4.26
CA ALA A 118 -1.26 -9.58 -3.99
C ALA A 118 -0.16 -10.65 -4.17
N TYR A 119 1.01 -10.21 -4.64
CA TYR A 119 2.17 -11.09 -4.77
C TYR A 119 2.62 -11.64 -3.41
N SER A 120 2.59 -10.79 -2.37
CA SER A 120 2.90 -11.19 -1.00
C SER A 120 2.34 -10.19 0.00
N VAL A 121 1.84 -10.69 1.12
CA VAL A 121 1.42 -9.92 2.31
C VAL A 121 2.25 -10.28 3.55
N THR A 122 3.42 -10.91 3.34
CA THR A 122 4.32 -11.35 4.41
C THR A 122 4.72 -10.17 5.29
N GLY A 123 4.56 -10.29 6.60
CA GLY A 123 4.91 -9.23 7.55
C GLY A 123 3.95 -8.02 7.56
N ALA A 124 2.90 -8.01 6.74
CA ALA A 124 1.95 -6.90 6.71
C ALA A 124 1.26 -6.72 8.08
N ASN A 125 0.96 -5.47 8.43
CA ASN A 125 0.19 -5.15 9.62
C ASN A 125 -1.28 -4.94 9.27
N LEU A 126 -2.09 -5.95 9.59
CA LEU A 126 -3.53 -6.00 9.40
C LEU A 126 -4.26 -6.00 10.75
N SER A 127 -3.61 -5.54 11.82
CA SER A 127 -4.23 -5.50 13.16
C SER A 127 -5.54 -4.72 13.15
N GLY A 128 -6.53 -5.25 13.88
CA GLY A 128 -7.87 -4.67 14.01
C GLY A 128 -8.81 -4.84 12.82
N HIS A 129 -8.39 -5.43 11.69
CA HIS A 129 -9.26 -5.56 10.52
C HIS A 129 -10.43 -6.51 10.76
N ASN A 130 -11.60 -6.14 10.27
CA ASN A 130 -12.74 -7.03 10.17
C ASN A 130 -12.74 -7.74 8.81
N MET A 131 -12.32 -9.00 8.82
CA MET A 131 -12.27 -9.92 7.68
C MET A 131 -13.32 -11.03 7.80
N THR A 132 -14.44 -10.74 8.47
CA THR A 132 -15.56 -11.70 8.64
C THR A 132 -16.04 -12.18 7.28
N GLY A 133 -16.08 -13.50 7.08
CA GLY A 133 -16.57 -14.12 5.85
C GLY A 133 -15.66 -13.95 4.63
N TRP A 134 -14.44 -13.45 4.79
CA TRP A 134 -13.52 -13.26 3.66
C TRP A 134 -13.02 -14.60 3.11
N ASP A 135 -12.86 -14.68 1.80
CA ASP A 135 -12.19 -15.82 1.16
C ASP A 135 -10.68 -15.56 1.11
N LEU A 136 -9.93 -16.16 2.05
CA LEU A 136 -8.49 -15.96 2.19
C LEU A 136 -7.70 -17.21 1.77
N HIS A 137 -8.28 -18.09 0.96
CA HIS A 137 -7.63 -19.35 0.60
C HIS A 137 -6.20 -19.14 0.07
N ASN A 138 -5.27 -19.97 0.55
CA ASN A 138 -3.86 -19.97 0.19
C ASN A 138 -3.07 -18.66 0.46
N VAL A 139 -3.65 -17.68 1.17
CA VAL A 139 -2.91 -16.46 1.54
C VAL A 139 -1.81 -16.79 2.54
N ILE A 140 -0.62 -16.21 2.35
CA ILE A 140 0.54 -16.38 3.23
C ILE A 140 0.67 -15.16 4.14
N PHE A 141 0.14 -15.26 5.37
CA PHE A 141 0.26 -14.25 6.43
C PHE A 141 1.50 -14.46 7.31
N ASP A 142 2.56 -15.05 6.77
CA ASP A 142 3.78 -15.30 7.53
C ASP A 142 4.35 -13.98 8.07
N CYS A 143 4.77 -13.99 9.33
CA CYS A 143 5.24 -12.82 10.08
C CYS A 143 4.23 -11.65 10.19
N ALA A 144 3.01 -11.76 9.68
CA ALA A 144 2.02 -10.68 9.69
C ALA A 144 1.54 -10.35 11.12
N ASP A 145 1.08 -9.12 11.31
CA ASP A 145 0.40 -8.72 12.54
C ASP A 145 -1.11 -8.72 12.31
N LEU A 146 -1.81 -9.67 12.91
CA LEU A 146 -3.26 -9.86 12.87
C LEU A 146 -3.89 -9.61 14.25
N THR A 147 -3.17 -8.93 15.15
CA THR A 147 -3.64 -8.65 16.51
C THR A 147 -5.02 -7.98 16.47
N SER A 148 -5.97 -8.50 17.23
CA SER A 148 -7.37 -8.03 17.28
C SER A 148 -8.14 -8.07 15.95
N ALA A 149 -7.64 -8.76 14.91
CA ALA A 149 -8.40 -8.95 13.68
C ALA A 149 -9.57 -9.92 13.88
N VAL A 150 -10.61 -9.80 13.06
CA VAL A 150 -11.77 -10.70 13.05
C VAL A 150 -11.78 -11.51 11.76
N LEU A 151 -11.59 -12.82 11.87
CA LEU A 151 -11.58 -13.80 10.80
C LEU A 151 -12.80 -14.75 10.87
N THR A 152 -13.81 -14.42 11.67
CA THR A 152 -14.98 -15.29 11.85
C THR A 152 -15.64 -15.63 10.51
N GLY A 153 -15.73 -16.93 10.24
CA GLY A 153 -16.31 -17.44 8.99
C GLY A 153 -15.47 -17.20 7.74
N ALA A 154 -14.22 -16.71 7.87
CA ALA A 154 -13.30 -16.60 6.74
C ALA A 154 -12.89 -18.00 6.24
N ASN A 155 -12.71 -18.13 4.94
CA ASN A 155 -12.11 -19.33 4.36
C ASN A 155 -10.59 -19.28 4.57
N LEU A 156 -10.09 -20.08 5.50
CA LEU A 156 -8.67 -20.17 5.84
C LEU A 156 -7.99 -21.41 5.25
N SER A 157 -8.58 -22.06 4.24
CA SER A 157 -7.99 -23.25 3.61
C SER A 157 -6.62 -22.92 2.99
N GLY A 158 -5.58 -23.64 3.41
CA GLY A 158 -4.22 -23.43 2.87
C GLY A 158 -3.52 -22.16 3.35
N VAL A 159 -4.11 -21.41 4.27
CA VAL A 159 -3.49 -20.20 4.83
C VAL A 159 -2.29 -20.57 5.71
N SER A 160 -1.21 -19.82 5.56
CA SER A 160 -0.05 -19.89 6.46
C SER A 160 -0.03 -18.70 7.41
N PHE A 161 0.19 -18.98 8.71
CA PHE A 161 0.33 -17.98 9.77
C PHE A 161 1.70 -18.11 10.47
N SER A 162 2.73 -18.57 9.76
CA SER A 162 4.03 -18.85 10.38
C SER A 162 4.60 -17.60 11.02
N ARG A 163 4.81 -17.62 12.34
CA ARG A 163 5.29 -16.47 13.12
C ARG A 163 4.38 -15.24 13.09
N ALA A 164 3.12 -15.39 12.65
CA ALA A 164 2.15 -14.31 12.70
C ALA A 164 1.79 -13.97 14.15
N ARG A 165 1.53 -12.69 14.43
CA ARG A 165 1.00 -12.25 15.73
C ARG A 165 -0.53 -12.29 15.65
N MET A 166 -1.14 -13.14 16.47
CA MET A 166 -2.60 -13.35 16.47
C MET A 166 -3.22 -13.14 17.86
N HIS A 167 -2.65 -12.24 18.67
CA HIS A 167 -3.20 -11.95 19.99
C HIS A 167 -4.59 -11.31 19.83
N GLN A 168 -5.59 -11.85 20.54
CA GLN A 168 -6.98 -11.38 20.46
C GLN A 168 -7.62 -11.45 19.06
N THR A 169 -7.04 -12.21 18.13
CA THR A 169 -7.68 -12.50 16.84
C THR A 169 -8.90 -13.39 17.07
N LEU A 170 -10.04 -13.02 16.50
CA LEU A 170 -11.26 -13.83 16.55
C LEU A 170 -11.32 -14.70 15.30
N LEU A 171 -11.44 -16.02 15.45
CA LEU A 171 -11.56 -16.99 14.33
C LEU A 171 -13.03 -17.38 14.07
#